data_AF-A0A2I0KZC1-F1
#
_entry.id   AF-A0A2I0KZC1-F1
#
_cell.length_a   1.000
_cell.length_b   1.000
_cell.length_c   1.000
_cell.angle_alpha   90.00
_cell.angle_beta   90.00
_cell.angle_gamma   90.00
#
_symmetry.space_group_name_H-M   'P 1'
#
loop_
_entity.id
_entity.type
_entity.pdbx_description
1 polymer ?
#
loop_
_entity_poly.entity_id
_entity_poly.type
_entity_poly.pdbx_seq_one_letter_code
_entity_poly.pdbx_strand_id
1 'polypeptide(L)'
;MGVMSRRVVPACGNLCFFCPSLRARSRQPVKRYKKLLAEIFSRNQEIEPNDRKIGKLCEYASKNPLRIPKITDNLEQRCYKDLRNENFGSVKVVLCVYQKLLSSCKEQM
;
A
#
# COMPACT_ATOMS: atom_id res chain seq x y z
N MET A 1 31.41 -3.70 -25.93
CA MET A 1 30.50 -4.31 -24.93
C MET A 1 29.42 -3.31 -24.58
N GLY A 2 28.15 -3.62 -24.88
CA GLY A 2 27.04 -2.71 -24.60
C GLY A 2 26.82 -2.54 -23.10
N VAL A 3 27.07 -1.34 -22.58
CA VAL A 3 26.75 -0.99 -21.20
C VAL A 3 25.24 -0.88 -21.03
N MET A 4 24.61 -1.92 -20.49
CA MET A 4 23.20 -1.83 -20.09
C MET A 4 23.07 -0.81 -18.95
N SER A 5 22.15 0.14 -19.10
CA SER A 5 21.93 1.20 -18.11
C SER A 5 21.68 0.62 -16.72
N ARG A 6 22.30 1.20 -15.67
CA ARG A 6 22.06 0.85 -14.24
C ARG A 6 20.60 1.00 -13.80
N ARG A 7 19.72 1.56 -14.64
CA ARG A 7 18.27 1.55 -14.43
C ARG A 7 17.61 0.19 -14.70
N VAL A 8 18.27 -0.67 -15.47
CA VAL A 8 17.74 -1.96 -15.95
C VAL A 8 18.25 -3.12 -15.09
N VAL A 9 19.46 -3.03 -14.56
CA VAL A 9 20.07 -4.06 -13.70
C VAL A 9 19.99 -3.67 -12.23
N PRO A 10 19.65 -4.60 -11.32
CA PRO A 10 19.64 -4.33 -9.89
C PRO A 10 21.06 -4.04 -9.40
N ALA A 11 21.18 -3.24 -8.34
CA ALA A 11 22.49 -2.83 -7.80
C ALA A 11 23.38 -4.02 -7.39
N CYS A 12 22.80 -5.20 -7.19
CA CYS A 12 23.51 -6.44 -6.89
C CYS A 12 24.21 -7.11 -8.08
N GLY A 13 24.07 -6.59 -9.32
CA GLY A 13 24.79 -7.11 -10.50
C GLY A 13 24.36 -8.50 -10.99
N ASN A 14 23.68 -9.30 -10.17
CA ASN A 14 23.21 -10.63 -10.52
C ASN A 14 21.84 -10.61 -11.21
N LEU A 15 21.76 -11.25 -12.37
CA LEU A 15 20.53 -11.54 -13.11
C LEU A 15 19.77 -12.70 -12.42
N CYS A 16 19.18 -12.43 -11.27
CA CYS A 16 18.27 -13.38 -10.62
C CYS A 16 16.86 -13.22 -11.21
N PHE A 17 16.33 -14.28 -11.84
CA PHE A 17 14.99 -14.27 -12.44
C PHE A 17 13.86 -13.95 -11.44
N PHE A 18 14.08 -14.23 -10.15
CA PHE A 18 13.15 -13.90 -9.06
C PHE A 18 13.45 -12.58 -8.36
N CYS A 19 14.42 -11.79 -8.83
CA CYS A 19 14.81 -10.55 -8.15
C CYS A 19 13.64 -9.54 -8.16
N PRO A 20 13.15 -9.08 -6.99
CA PRO A 20 12.07 -8.10 -6.92
C PRO A 20 12.40 -6.79 -7.66
N SER A 21 13.70 -6.48 -7.76
CA SER A 21 14.25 -5.30 -8.43
C SER A 21 14.26 -5.42 -9.95
N LEU A 22 14.20 -6.63 -10.52
CA LEU A 22 14.12 -6.91 -11.96
C LEU A 22 12.68 -7.01 -12.47
N ARG A 23 11.69 -7.07 -11.57
CA ARG A 23 10.27 -7.12 -11.94
C ARG A 23 9.88 -5.81 -12.63
N ALA A 24 9.14 -5.90 -13.75
CA ALA A 24 8.66 -4.74 -14.50
C ALA A 24 8.14 -3.65 -13.55
N ARG A 25 8.61 -2.40 -13.72
CA ARG A 25 8.39 -1.28 -12.79
C ARG A 25 6.91 -0.97 -12.50
N SER A 26 5.99 -1.44 -13.34
CA SER A 26 4.53 -1.38 -13.14
C SER A 26 4.00 -2.44 -12.16
N ARG A 27 4.64 -3.62 -12.13
CA ARG A 27 4.35 -4.77 -11.25
C ARG A 27 5.09 -4.70 -9.91
N GLN A 28 5.80 -3.60 -9.65
CA GLN A 28 6.46 -3.40 -8.37
C GLN A 28 5.42 -3.23 -7.26
N PRO A 29 5.53 -3.97 -6.15
CA PRO A 29 4.56 -3.97 -5.05
C PRO A 29 4.28 -2.58 -4.48
N VAL A 30 5.24 -1.65 -4.58
CA VAL A 30 5.10 -0.24 -4.16
C VAL A 30 3.98 0.50 -4.88
N LYS A 31 3.73 0.18 -6.15
CA LYS A 31 2.64 0.82 -6.92
C LYS A 31 1.28 0.21 -6.60
N ARG A 32 1.25 -1.07 -6.22
CA ARG A 32 0.00 -1.81 -5.98
C ARG A 32 -0.70 -1.34 -4.71
N TYR A 33 -0.01 -1.24 -3.58
CA TYR A 33 -0.66 -0.80 -2.33
C TYR A 33 -1.14 0.65 -2.43
N LYS A 34 -0.38 1.52 -3.10
CA LYS A 34 -0.79 2.91 -3.35
C LYS A 34 -2.06 2.99 -4.19
N LYS A 35 -2.21 2.12 -5.19
CA LYS A 35 -3.44 2.01 -5.98
C LYS A 35 -4.62 1.57 -5.11
N LEU A 36 -4.44 0.57 -4.26
CA LEU A 36 -5.49 0.09 -3.34
C LEU A 36 -5.93 1.19 -2.37
N LEU A 37 -4.99 1.94 -1.80
CA LEU A 37 -5.30 3.09 -0.93
C LEU A 37 -6.05 4.18 -1.69
N ALA A 38 -5.65 4.50 -2.93
CA ALA A 38 -6.37 5.47 -3.77
C ALA A 38 -7.80 5.02 -4.10
N GLU A 39 -8.02 3.71 -4.30
CA GLU A 39 -9.36 3.15 -4.54
C GLU A 39 -10.26 3.22 -3.30
N ILE A 40 -9.69 3.05 -2.09
CA ILE A 40 -10.41 3.17 -0.81
C ILE A 40 -10.85 4.62 -0.61
N PHE A 41 -9.93 5.57 -0.79
CA PHE A 41 -10.17 6.99 -0.51
C PHE A 41 -10.60 7.83 -1.72
N SER A 42 -11.17 7.20 -2.74
CA SER A 42 -11.64 7.91 -3.94
C SER A 42 -12.71 8.95 -3.59
N ARG A 43 -12.59 10.15 -4.18
CA ARG A 43 -13.35 11.38 -3.87
C ARG A 43 -14.88 11.27 -3.92
N ASN A 44 -15.41 10.21 -4.54
CA ASN A 44 -16.84 10.08 -4.86
C ASN A 44 -17.56 9.01 -4.03
N GLN A 45 -16.92 8.40 -3.03
CA GLN A 45 -17.60 7.40 -2.22
C GLN A 45 -18.39 8.06 -1.11
N GLU A 46 -19.68 7.74 -1.09
CA GLU A 46 -20.61 7.98 -0.01
C GLU A 46 -20.03 7.51 1.33
N ILE A 47 -20.61 8.06 2.39
CA ILE A 47 -20.18 8.11 3.80
C ILE A 47 -19.76 6.74 4.41
N GLU A 48 -19.98 5.62 3.72
CA GLU A 48 -19.75 4.28 4.24
C GLU A 48 -18.44 3.63 3.71
N PRO A 49 -17.58 3.11 4.60
CA PRO A 49 -16.33 2.46 4.22
C PRO A 49 -16.58 1.21 3.36
N ASN A 50 -16.04 1.17 2.15
CA ASN A 50 -16.18 0.03 1.25
C ASN A 50 -15.34 -1.17 1.71
N ASP A 51 -15.96 -2.02 2.52
CA ASP A 51 -15.38 -3.20 3.15
C ASP A 51 -14.65 -4.14 2.19
N ARG A 52 -15.15 -4.28 0.96
CA ARG A 52 -14.52 -5.12 -0.08
C ARG A 52 -13.15 -4.59 -0.49
N LYS A 53 -13.00 -3.26 -0.57
CA LYS A 53 -11.72 -2.63 -0.93
C LYS A 53 -10.72 -2.70 0.21
N ILE A 54 -11.18 -2.51 1.44
CA ILE A 54 -10.36 -2.66 2.65
C ILE A 54 -9.86 -4.11 2.78
N GLY A 55 -10.72 -5.10 2.50
CA GLY A 55 -10.35 -6.51 2.47
C GLY A 55 -9.21 -6.81 1.49
N LYS A 56 -9.24 -6.24 0.28
CA LYS A 56 -8.14 -6.39 -0.70
C LYS A 56 -6.82 -5.81 -0.22
N LEU A 57 -6.85 -4.70 0.53
CA LEU A 57 -5.64 -4.13 1.14
C LEU A 57 -5.11 -5.04 2.24
N CYS A 58 -5.98 -5.58 3.09
CA CYS A 58 -5.58 -6.49 4.17
C CYS A 58 -5.02 -7.81 3.62
N GLU A 59 -5.64 -8.40 2.61
CA GLU A 59 -5.13 -9.61 1.93
C GLU A 59 -3.77 -9.35 1.24
N TYR A 60 -3.58 -8.14 0.72
CA TYR A 60 -2.29 -7.74 0.17
C TYR A 60 -1.23 -7.59 1.27
N ALA A 61 -1.59 -6.98 2.40
CA ALA A 61 -0.72 -6.74 3.53
C ALA A 61 -0.26 -8.05 4.20
N SER A 62 -1.18 -9.00 4.42
CA SER A 62 -0.85 -10.32 5.01
C SER A 62 0.14 -11.11 4.13
N LYS A 63 0.01 -11.02 2.81
CA LYS A 63 0.97 -11.62 1.85
C LYS A 63 2.30 -10.87 1.72
N ASN A 64 2.43 -9.66 2.29
CA ASN A 64 3.59 -8.78 2.15
C ASN A 64 3.93 -8.05 3.47
N PRO A 65 4.35 -8.75 4.53
CA PRO A 65 4.55 -8.18 5.87
C PRO A 65 5.50 -6.98 5.90
N LEU A 66 6.59 -7.02 5.12
CA LEU A 66 7.57 -5.91 4.99
C LEU A 66 6.97 -4.59 4.47
N ARG A 67 5.72 -4.60 3.98
CA ARG A 67 5.02 -3.42 3.48
C ARG A 67 4.05 -2.83 4.48
N ILE A 68 3.69 -3.56 5.53
CA ILE A 68 2.78 -3.10 6.57
C ILE A 68 3.26 -1.75 7.14
N PRO A 69 4.55 -1.56 7.52
CA PRO A 69 5.02 -0.28 8.04
C PRO A 69 4.85 0.90 7.07
N LYS A 70 4.93 0.64 5.76
CA LYS A 70 4.76 1.68 4.72
C LYS A 70 3.30 2.00 4.43
N ILE A 71 2.40 1.05 4.69
CA ILE A 71 0.97 1.24 4.59
C ILE A 71 0.50 2.05 5.79
N THR A 72 0.91 1.68 7.01
CA THR A 72 0.57 2.40 8.24
C THR A 72 1.08 3.83 8.22
N ASP A 73 2.36 4.07 7.90
CA ASP A 73 2.91 5.43 7.77
C ASP A 73 2.10 6.28 6.79
N ASN A 74 1.68 5.73 5.64
CA ASN A 74 0.83 6.47 4.71
C ASN A 74 -0.56 6.79 5.27
N LEU A 75 -1.16 5.86 6.02
CA LEU A 75 -2.44 6.06 6.69
C LEU A 75 -2.34 7.09 7.83
N GLU A 76 -1.24 7.10 8.59
CA GLU A 76 -0.98 8.12 9.63
C GLU A 76 -0.86 9.52 9.04
N GLN A 77 0.00 9.69 8.02
CA GLN A 77 0.16 10.96 7.32
C GLN A 77 -1.16 11.47 6.76
N ARG A 78 -1.99 10.57 6.24
CA ARG A 78 -3.31 10.91 5.71
C ARG A 78 -4.30 11.26 6.82
N CYS A 79 -4.34 10.50 7.91
CA CYS A 79 -5.17 10.79 9.08
C CYS A 79 -4.87 12.19 9.63
N TYR A 80 -3.58 12.51 9.79
CA TYR A 80 -3.14 13.82 10.26
C TYR A 80 -3.61 14.95 9.34
N LYS A 81 -3.46 14.77 8.02
CA LYS A 81 -3.91 15.74 7.03
C LYS A 81 -5.43 15.89 7.02
N ASP A 82 -6.18 14.80 7.12
CA ASP A 82 -7.64 14.81 7.07
C ASP A 82 -8.25 15.40 8.35
N LEU A 83 -7.65 15.15 9.53
CA LEU A 83 -8.01 15.80 10.79
C LEU A 83 -7.80 17.32 10.73
N ARG A 84 -6.66 17.78 10.19
CA ARG A 84 -6.39 19.22 10.00
C ARG A 84 -7.36 19.91 9.04
N ASN A 85 -7.90 19.19 8.06
CA ASN A 85 -8.85 19.72 7.08
C ASN A 85 -10.32 19.44 7.46
N GLU A 86 -10.58 18.99 8.69
CA GLU A 86 -11.92 18.67 9.21
C GLU A 86 -12.68 17.64 8.36
N ASN A 87 -11.97 16.78 7.62
CA ASN A 87 -12.56 15.74 6.79
C ASN A 87 -12.82 14.46 7.61
N PHE A 88 -13.78 14.55 8.52
CA PHE A 88 -14.11 13.46 9.46
C PHE A 88 -14.61 12.18 8.77
N GLY A 89 -15.23 12.29 7.58
CA GLY A 89 -15.61 11.13 6.78
C GLY A 89 -14.41 10.29 6.38
N SER A 90 -13.33 10.94 5.91
CA SER A 90 -12.09 10.26 5.55
C SER A 90 -11.40 9.64 6.78
N VAL A 91 -11.41 10.34 7.92
CA VAL A 91 -10.83 9.83 9.19
C VAL A 91 -11.55 8.56 9.67
N LYS A 92 -12.89 8.51 9.58
CA LYS A 92 -13.65 7.28 9.89
C LYS A 92 -13.20 6.11 9.01
N VAL A 93 -13.00 6.33 7.71
CA VAL A 93 -12.49 5.29 6.80
C VAL A 93 -11.09 4.84 7.20
N VAL A 94 -10.19 5.76 7.57
CA VAL A 94 -8.84 5.42 8.05
C VAL A 94 -8.92 4.52 9.29
N LEU A 95 -9.78 4.85 10.25
CA LEU A 95 -10.01 4.05 11.45
C LEU A 95 -10.51 2.64 11.11
N CYS A 96 -11.47 2.50 10.19
CA CYS A 96 -11.96 1.20 9.74
C CYS A 96 -10.85 0.36 9.06
N VAL A 97 -9.97 0.99 8.29
CA VAL A 97 -8.81 0.32 7.68
C VAL A 97 -7.86 -0.19 8.76
N TYR A 98 -7.54 0.63 9.77
CA TYR A 98 -6.71 0.21 10.90
C TYR A 98 -7.31 -0.98 11.65
N GLN A 99 -8.59 -0.91 11.98
CA GLN A 99 -9.28 -1.97 12.70
C GLN A 99 -9.22 -3.31 11.93
N LYS A 100 -9.42 -3.28 10.61
CA LYS A 100 -9.33 -4.48 9.77
C LYS A 100 -7.90 -4.98 9.56
N LEU A 101 -6.92 -4.10 9.46
CA LEU A 101 -5.51 -4.50 9.40
C LEU A 101 -5.11 -5.22 10.69
N LEU A 102 -5.47 -4.66 11.84
CA LEU A 102 -5.20 -5.28 13.15
C LEU A 102 -5.93 -6.61 13.35
N SER A 103 -7.08 -6.84 12.72
CA SER A 103 -7.77 -8.13 12.81
C SER A 103 -7.24 -9.16 11.82
N SER A 104 -6.88 -8.73 10.60
CA SER A 104 -6.53 -9.62 9.49
C SER A 104 -5.04 -9.91 9.36
N CYS A 105 -4.17 -9.06 9.91
CA CYS A 105 -2.71 -9.17 9.82
C CYS A 105 -2.05 -9.42 11.20
N LYS A 106 -2.78 -10.01 12.17
CA LYS A 106 -2.30 -10.20 13.55
C LYS A 106 -0.96 -10.94 13.66
N GLU A 107 -0.72 -11.91 12.79
CA GLU A 107 0.51 -12.72 12.83
C GLU A 107 1.70 -12.02 12.15
N GLN A 108 1.43 -10.97 11.38
CA GLN A 108 2.41 -10.25 10.57
C GLN A 108 2.76 -8.85 11.11
N MET A 109 2.01 -8.37 12.11
CA MET A 109 2.24 -7.12 12.86
C MET A 109 2.97 -7.41 14.17
#